data_AF-A0A7V8WN94-F1
#
_entry.id   AF-A0A7V8WN94-F1
#
_cell.length_a   1.000
_cell.length_b   1.000
_cell.length_c   1.000
_cell.angle_alpha   90.00
_cell.angle_beta   90.00
_cell.angle_gamma   90.00
#
_symmetry.space_group_name_H-M   'P 1'
#
loop_
_entity.id
_entity.type
_entity.pdbx_description
1 polymer ?
#
loop_
_entity_poly.entity_id
_entity_poly.type
_entity_poly.pdbx_seq_one_letter_code
_entity_poly.pdbx_strand_id
1 'polypeptide(L)'
;MSEAGEAKEPTETLILPANITDEMIEHCRAGRPNEACGILASQDGYMVKVFRMTNATLSPLRYSLDPKEQFAVYSAIEDRGCELGAVFHSHTHTEAYPSPTDVRLASEDVP
;
A
#
# COMPACT_ATOMS: atom_id res chain seq x y z
N MET A 1 32.42 4.06 9.06
CA MET A 1 32.00 3.09 8.02
C MET A 1 30.50 2.95 8.18
N SER A 2 29.74 3.77 7.47
CA SER A 2 28.28 3.66 7.36
C SER A 2 28.00 3.58 5.88
N GLU A 3 27.63 2.40 5.41
CA GLU A 3 27.10 2.22 4.07
C GLU A 3 25.68 2.78 4.10
N ALA A 4 25.49 3.90 3.40
CA ALA A 4 24.18 4.40 3.07
C ALA A 4 23.47 3.31 2.25
N GLY A 5 22.28 2.90 2.69
CA GLY A 5 21.46 1.92 1.98
C GLY A 5 21.30 2.35 0.54
N GLU A 6 21.82 1.54 -0.37
CA GLU A 6 21.73 1.73 -1.81
C GLU A 6 20.25 1.62 -2.19
N ALA A 7 19.67 2.71 -2.69
CA ALA A 7 18.31 2.70 -3.20
C ALA A 7 18.25 1.68 -4.35
N LYS A 8 17.49 0.60 -4.14
CA LYS A 8 17.30 -0.48 -5.12
C LYS A 8 16.69 0.13 -6.39
N GLU A 9 17.38 -0.02 -7.52
CA GLU A 9 16.91 0.42 -8.85
C GLU A 9 15.44 0.03 -9.06
N PRO A 10 14.58 0.91 -9.62
CA PRO A 10 13.15 0.65 -9.76
C PRO A 10 12.96 -0.64 -10.56
N THR A 11 12.35 -1.63 -9.93
CA THR A 11 12.14 -2.94 -10.55
C THR A 11 11.21 -2.76 -11.75
N GLU A 12 11.68 -3.14 -12.96
CA GLU A 12 11.02 -2.84 -14.24
C GLU A 12 9.59 -3.41 -14.37
N THR A 13 9.15 -4.32 -13.49
CA THR A 13 7.77 -4.84 -13.48
C THR A 13 7.41 -5.37 -12.09
N LEU A 14 6.26 -4.94 -11.57
CA LEU A 14 5.61 -5.50 -10.39
C LEU A 14 4.48 -6.43 -10.85
N ILE A 15 4.45 -7.66 -10.34
CA ILE A 15 3.43 -8.65 -10.72
C ILE A 15 2.39 -8.73 -9.60
N LEU A 16 1.12 -8.49 -9.96
CA LEU A 16 -0.02 -8.60 -9.06
C LEU A 16 -0.84 -9.85 -9.41
N PRO A 17 -0.70 -10.97 -8.66
CA PRO A 17 -1.49 -12.17 -8.91
C PRO A 17 -3.00 -11.92 -8.77
N ALA A 18 -3.80 -12.71 -9.48
CA ALA A 18 -5.26 -12.53 -9.50
C ALA A 18 -5.89 -12.64 -8.10
N ASN A 19 -5.45 -13.60 -7.28
CA ASN A 19 -5.96 -13.76 -5.91
C ASN A 19 -5.65 -12.55 -5.01
N ILE A 20 -4.48 -11.92 -5.17
CA ILE A 20 -4.09 -10.71 -4.43
C ILE A 20 -4.91 -9.52 -4.92
N THR A 21 -5.10 -9.43 -6.24
CA THR A 21 -5.95 -8.40 -6.87
C THR A 21 -7.38 -8.49 -6.38
N ASP A 22 -7.96 -9.69 -6.35
CA ASP A 22 -9.32 -9.92 -5.90
C ASP A 22 -9.49 -9.59 -4.41
N GLU A 23 -8.54 -9.98 -3.56
CA GLU A 23 -8.55 -9.67 -2.13
C GLU A 23 -8.48 -8.15 -1.88
N MET A 24 -7.66 -7.44 -2.66
CA MET A 24 -7.55 -5.98 -2.62
C MET A 24 -8.86 -5.32 -3.06
N ILE A 25 -9.44 -5.75 -4.18
CA ILE A 25 -10.71 -5.21 -4.69
C ILE A 25 -11.86 -5.48 -3.71
N GLU A 26 -11.91 -6.65 -3.10
CA GLU A 26 -12.90 -6.99 -2.08
C GLU A 26 -12.84 -6.02 -0.89
N HIS A 27 -11.62 -5.73 -0.38
CA HIS A 27 -11.41 -4.74 0.68
C HIS A 27 -11.93 -3.36 0.28
N CYS A 28 -11.58 -2.90 -0.93
CA CYS A 28 -12.03 -1.62 -1.46
C CYS A 28 -13.56 -1.52 -1.58
N ARG A 29 -14.23 -2.62 -1.97
CA ARG A 29 -15.70 -2.67 -2.06
C ARG A 29 -16.36 -2.65 -0.69
N ALA A 30 -15.77 -3.35 0.29
CA ALA A 30 -16.26 -3.39 1.67
C ALA A 30 -16.08 -2.05 2.42
N GLY A 31 -15.03 -1.28 2.07
CA GLY A 31 -14.72 0.00 2.72
C GLY A 31 -15.66 1.17 2.39
N ARG A 32 -16.53 1.03 1.38
CA ARG A 32 -17.45 2.09 0.96
C ARG A 32 -18.41 2.52 2.11
N PRO A 33 -18.80 3.81 2.19
CA PRO A 33 -18.56 4.88 1.20
C PRO A 33 -17.18 5.54 1.29
N ASN A 34 -16.36 5.17 2.28
CA ASN A 34 -15.04 5.74 2.47
C ASN A 34 -13.99 5.10 1.55
N GLU A 35 -12.87 5.78 1.35
CA GLU A 35 -11.70 5.15 0.73
C GLU A 35 -11.16 4.06 1.66
N ALA A 36 -10.94 2.87 1.11
CA ALA A 36 -10.15 1.83 1.74
C ALA A 36 -8.66 2.04 1.43
N CYS A 37 -7.79 1.57 2.32
CA CYS A 37 -6.35 1.60 2.12
C CYS A 37 -5.67 0.34 2.69
N GLY A 38 -4.42 0.14 2.32
CA GLY A 38 -3.61 -0.95 2.82
C GLY A 38 -2.22 -1.02 2.21
N ILE A 39 -1.51 -2.07 2.58
CA ILE A 39 -0.14 -2.35 2.14
C ILE A 39 -0.11 -3.71 1.44
N LEU A 40 0.71 -3.82 0.39
CA LEU A 40 1.05 -5.05 -0.28
C LEU A 40 2.49 -5.46 0.08
N ALA A 41 2.68 -6.72 0.46
CA ALA A 41 4.01 -7.30 0.61
C ALA A 41 4.47 -7.91 -0.70
N SER A 42 5.75 -7.76 -1.02
CA SER A 42 6.37 -8.37 -2.20
C SER A 42 7.41 -9.42 -1.83
N GLN A 43 7.63 -10.35 -2.75
CA GLN A 43 8.75 -11.29 -2.73
C GLN A 43 9.13 -11.57 -4.19
N ASP A 44 10.40 -11.38 -4.53
CA ASP A 44 10.95 -11.62 -5.88
C ASP A 44 10.15 -10.94 -7.02
N GLY A 45 9.64 -9.73 -6.78
CA GLY A 45 8.86 -8.95 -7.75
C GLY A 45 7.37 -9.29 -7.83
N TYR A 46 6.90 -10.28 -7.05
CA TYR A 46 5.49 -10.66 -6.96
C TYR A 46 4.88 -10.10 -5.69
N MET A 47 3.66 -9.55 -5.77
CA MET A 47 2.88 -9.30 -4.56
C MET A 47 2.36 -10.62 -4.01
N VAL A 48 2.63 -10.87 -2.74
CA VAL A 48 2.34 -12.15 -2.07
C VAL A 48 1.29 -12.03 -0.98
N LYS A 49 0.98 -10.80 -0.52
CA LYS A 49 0.01 -10.59 0.56
C LYS A 49 -0.61 -9.19 0.53
N VAL A 50 -1.92 -9.13 0.78
CA VAL A 50 -2.63 -7.89 1.13
C VAL A 50 -2.68 -7.75 2.65
N PHE A 51 -2.32 -6.57 3.14
CA PHE A 51 -2.60 -6.10 4.48
C PHE A 51 -3.68 -5.01 4.38
N ARG A 52 -4.93 -5.42 4.65
CA ARG A 52 -6.08 -4.52 4.76
C ARG A 52 -5.89 -3.64 5.98
N MET A 53 -6.02 -2.33 5.81
CA MET A 53 -5.82 -1.36 6.89
C MET A 53 -7.01 -0.44 7.05
N THR A 54 -7.11 0.15 8.24
CA THR A 54 -8.06 1.18 8.59
C THR A 54 -7.63 2.52 7.97
N ASN A 55 -8.55 3.17 7.26
CA ASN A 55 -8.39 4.56 6.87
C ASN A 55 -8.64 5.47 8.09
N ALA A 56 -7.56 5.95 8.72
CA ALA A 56 -7.62 6.79 9.91
C ALA A 56 -8.37 8.13 9.70
N THR A 57 -8.50 8.59 8.44
CA THR A 57 -9.28 9.80 8.13
C THR A 57 -10.78 9.57 8.04
N LEU A 58 -11.22 8.31 7.92
CA LEU A 58 -12.62 7.90 7.74
C LEU A 58 -13.32 8.72 6.63
N SER A 59 -12.61 8.95 5.52
CA SER A 59 -13.02 9.89 4.47
C SER A 59 -13.29 9.20 3.13
N PRO A 60 -14.26 9.70 2.32
CA PRO A 60 -14.48 9.23 0.96
C PRO A 60 -13.56 9.86 -0.10
N LEU A 61 -12.66 10.77 0.29
CA LEU A 61 -11.84 11.58 -0.63
C LEU A 61 -10.32 11.54 -0.33
N ARG A 62 -9.92 10.86 0.73
CA ARG A 62 -8.53 10.74 1.14
C ARG A 62 -8.35 9.52 2.04
N TYR A 63 -7.12 9.04 2.12
CA TYR A 63 -6.72 8.01 3.05
C TYR A 63 -5.55 8.45 3.92
N SER A 64 -5.44 7.82 5.08
CA SER A 64 -4.24 7.79 5.90
C SER A 64 -4.20 6.42 6.57
N LEU A 65 -3.06 5.75 6.50
CA LEU A 65 -2.87 4.47 7.17
C LEU A 65 -2.91 4.69 8.69
N ASP A 66 -3.64 3.86 9.42
CA ASP A 66 -3.56 3.89 10.89
C ASP A 66 -2.10 3.61 11.34
N PRO A 67 -1.45 4.51 12.10
CA PRO A 67 -0.04 4.36 12.43
C PRO A 67 0.29 3.11 13.25
N LYS A 68 -0.64 2.63 14.08
CA LYS A 68 -0.41 1.42 14.89
C LYS A 68 -0.49 0.17 14.02
N GLU A 69 -1.48 0.11 13.14
CA GLU A 69 -1.59 -0.97 12.16
C GLU A 69 -0.38 -0.95 11.20
N GLN A 70 0.07 0.24 10.77
CA GLN A 70 1.21 0.38 9.87
C GLN A 70 2.47 -0.23 10.47
N PHE A 71 2.78 0.10 11.73
CA PHE A 71 3.91 -0.49 12.45
C PHE A 71 3.79 -2.01 12.56
N ALA A 72 2.60 -2.52 12.90
CA ALA A 72 2.36 -3.96 13.01
C ALA A 72 2.51 -4.68 11.66
N VAL A 73 2.08 -4.04 10.56
CA VAL A 73 2.23 -4.57 9.20
C VAL A 73 3.70 -4.63 8.80
N TYR A 74 4.49 -3.59 9.06
CA TYR A 74 5.92 -3.60 8.78
C TYR A 74 6.65 -4.72 9.52
N SER A 75 6.40 -4.87 10.82
CA SER A 75 6.93 -6.01 11.59
C SER A 75 6.50 -7.35 10.99
N ALA A 76 5.24 -7.49 10.56
CA ALA A 76 4.75 -8.73 9.98
C ALA A 76 5.33 -9.03 8.58
N ILE A 77 5.72 -8.00 7.81
CA ILE A 77 6.42 -8.16 6.53
C ILE A 77 7.83 -8.67 6.79
N GLU A 78 8.55 -8.05 7.73
CA GLU A 78 9.91 -8.45 8.12
C GLU A 78 9.94 -9.88 8.69
N ASP A 79 9.03 -10.23 9.60
CA ASP A 79 8.92 -11.56 10.19
C ASP A 79 8.68 -12.68 9.16
N ARG A 80 8.14 -12.32 7.99
CA ARG A 80 7.88 -13.23 6.87
C ARG A 80 9.03 -13.29 5.85
N GLY A 81 10.08 -12.49 6.03
CA GLY A 81 11.14 -12.33 5.05
C GLY A 81 10.64 -11.78 3.70
N CYS A 82 9.58 -10.97 3.74
CA CYS A 82 9.05 -10.27 2.56
C CYS A 82 9.59 -8.83 2.51
N GLU A 83 9.42 -8.18 1.36
CA GLU A 83 9.73 -6.76 1.17
C GLU A 83 8.43 -5.93 1.22
N LEU A 84 8.54 -4.63 1.52
CA LEU A 84 7.45 -3.69 1.33
C LEU A 84 7.23 -3.51 -0.18
N GLY A 85 6.07 -3.94 -0.67
CA GLY A 85 5.77 -3.96 -2.10
C GLY A 85 5.14 -2.67 -2.60
N ALA A 86 3.98 -2.30 -2.04
CA ALA A 86 3.28 -1.08 -2.41
C ALA A 86 2.29 -0.63 -1.33
N VAL A 87 1.89 0.64 -1.37
CA VAL A 87 0.72 1.16 -0.67
C VAL A 87 -0.41 1.30 -1.70
N PHE A 88 -1.64 0.98 -1.30
CA PHE A 88 -2.82 1.16 -2.16
C PHE A 88 -3.94 1.87 -1.41
N HIS A 89 -4.78 2.55 -2.19
CA HIS A 89 -6.07 3.08 -1.74
C HIS A 89 -7.12 3.02 -2.86
N SER A 90 -8.39 3.16 -2.50
CA SER A 90 -9.49 3.18 -3.46
C SER A 90 -10.05 4.59 -3.63
N HIS A 91 -10.42 4.96 -4.87
CA HIS A 91 -11.32 6.08 -5.11
C HIS A 91 -12.77 5.58 -5.21
N THR A 92 -13.69 6.22 -4.49
CA THR A 92 -15.09 5.76 -4.40
C THR A 92 -16.04 6.49 -5.33
N HIS A 93 -15.67 7.71 -5.77
CA HIS A 93 -16.52 8.60 -6.57
C HIS A 93 -15.83 9.15 -7.82
N THR A 94 -14.54 8.86 -7.99
CA THR A 94 -13.70 9.34 -9.09
C THR A 94 -12.99 8.16 -9.75
N GLU A 95 -12.49 8.39 -10.97
CA GLU A 95 -11.70 7.38 -11.67
C GLU A 95 -10.45 7.00 -10.88
N ALA A 96 -9.94 5.79 -11.14
CA ALA A 96 -8.70 5.28 -10.58
C ALA A 96 -7.48 5.93 -11.27
N TYR A 97 -7.40 7.25 -11.16
CA TYR A 97 -6.29 8.06 -11.62
C TYR A 97 -5.73 8.86 -10.44
N PRO A 98 -4.40 8.91 -10.23
CA PRO A 98 -3.82 9.62 -9.09
C PRO A 98 -4.20 11.10 -9.10
N SER A 99 -4.76 11.59 -8.01
CA SER A 99 -4.97 13.03 -7.83
C SER A 99 -3.63 13.74 -7.57
N PRO A 100 -3.55 15.06 -7.74
CA PRO A 100 -2.35 15.82 -7.36
C PRO A 100 -1.93 15.64 -5.89
N THR A 101 -2.89 15.33 -5.01
CA THR A 101 -2.62 15.02 -3.60
C THR A 101 -1.98 13.65 -3.44
N ASP A 102 -2.44 12.63 -4.18
CA ASP A 102 -1.88 11.28 -4.13
C ASP A 102 -0.43 11.27 -4.64
N VAL A 103 -0.16 12.00 -5.73
CA VAL A 103 1.20 12.14 -6.28
C VAL A 103 2.13 12.78 -5.26
N ARG A 104 1.68 13.84 -4.58
CA ARG A 104 2.48 14.50 -3.54
C ARG A 104 2.80 13.53 -2.40
N LEU A 105 1.79 12.85 -1.86
CA LEU A 105 1.96 11.92 -0.73
C LEU A 105 2.85 10.72 -1.10
N ALA A 106 2.80 10.24 -2.35
CA ALA A 106 3.67 9.18 -2.83
C ALA A 106 5.14 9.62 -3.01
N SER A 107 5.39 10.92 -3.15
CA SER A 107 6.71 11.51 -3.35
C SER A 107 7.37 12.04 -2.08
N GLU A 108 6.65 12.07 -0.95
CA GLU A 108 7.23 12.44 0.33
C GLU A 108 8.09 11.26 0.85
N ASP A 109 9.38 11.52 1.06
CA ASP A 109 10.27 10.57 1.74
C ASP A 109 9.67 10.24 3.11
N VAL A 110 9.22 9.00 3.29
CA VAL A 110 8.85 8.49 4.62
C VAL A 110 10.16 8.37 5.41
N PRO A 111 10.36 9.17 6.47
CA PRO A 111 11.62 9.21 7.22
C PRO A 111 11.93 7.90 7.94
#